data_AF-A0AAW1KLM1-F1
#
_entry.id   AF-A0AAW1KLM1-F1
#
_cell.length_a   1.000
_cell.length_b   1.000
_cell.length_c   1.000
_cell.angle_alpha   90.00
_cell.angle_beta   90.00
_cell.angle_gamma   90.00
#
_symmetry.space_group_name_H-M   'P 1'
#
loop_
_entity.id
_entity.type
_entity.pdbx_description
1 polymer ?
#
loop_
_entity_poly.entity_id
_entity_poly.type
_entity_poly.pdbx_seq_one_letter_code
_entity_poly.pdbx_strand_id
1 'polypeptide(L)'
;MKAKRKFGMGKRRVPFRSSIFRPAKAALTGHRIGTLKEGPKLSLAAARAAIKSVGGRKNVQRPRIIPLPKTGGFLPFLIPLFAGLGALGGLAGGAAGIAQAVNKAKAAQKGLVESQRHNKTMEAIALGKKGDGLYLRPYRQGMGLFLKPAKNC
;
A
#
# COMPACT_ATOMS: atom_id res chain seq x y z
N MET A 1 -10.85 -33.08 4.48
CA MET A 1 -11.45 -33.96 3.44
C MET A 1 -11.60 -33.22 2.11
N LYS A 2 -10.92 -33.64 1.04
CA LYS A 2 -11.09 -33.07 -0.32
C LYS A 2 -12.26 -33.77 -1.02
N ALA A 3 -13.41 -33.11 -1.13
CA ALA A 3 -14.56 -33.65 -1.85
C ALA A 3 -14.26 -33.72 -3.36
N LYS A 4 -13.95 -34.92 -3.89
CA LYS A 4 -13.87 -35.15 -5.33
C LYS A 4 -15.28 -35.05 -5.93
N ARG A 5 -15.56 -33.97 -6.66
CA ARG A 5 -16.78 -33.84 -7.48
C ARG A 5 -16.63 -34.73 -8.72
N LYS A 6 -17.51 -35.72 -8.89
CA LYS A 6 -17.62 -36.51 -10.13
C LYS A 6 -18.22 -35.61 -11.22
N PHE A 7 -17.45 -35.29 -12.24
CA PHE A 7 -17.97 -34.68 -13.47
C PHE A 7 -18.25 -35.80 -14.47
N GLY A 8 -19.40 -35.77 -15.14
CA GLY A 8 -19.76 -36.77 -16.15
C GLY A 8 -18.75 -36.82 -17.29
N MET A 9 -18.62 -37.98 -17.94
CA MET A 9 -17.78 -38.17 -19.12
C MET A 9 -18.02 -37.05 -20.14
N GLY A 10 -16.96 -36.34 -20.52
CA GLY A 10 -16.99 -35.25 -21.50
C GLY A 10 -16.99 -33.82 -20.94
N LYS A 11 -17.26 -33.59 -19.64
CA LYS A 11 -17.22 -32.22 -19.07
C LYS A 11 -15.84 -31.88 -18.51
N ARG A 12 -15.04 -31.13 -19.29
CA ARG A 12 -13.78 -30.51 -18.82
C ARG A 12 -14.08 -29.46 -17.73
N ARG A 13 -13.17 -29.32 -16.76
CA ARG A 13 -13.27 -28.24 -15.75
C ARG A 13 -13.14 -26.89 -16.44
N VAL A 14 -14.26 -26.20 -16.64
CA VAL A 14 -14.26 -24.82 -17.10
C VAL A 14 -13.98 -23.89 -15.91
N PRO A 15 -13.11 -22.89 -16.06
CA PRO A 15 -12.82 -21.96 -14.97
C PRO A 15 -14.05 -21.10 -14.67
N PHE A 16 -14.39 -20.95 -13.37
CA PHE A 16 -15.52 -20.15 -12.88
C PHE A 16 -15.58 -18.75 -13.52
N ARG A 17 -14.41 -18.16 -13.75
CA ARG A 17 -14.28 -16.84 -14.35
C ARG A 17 -14.86 -16.77 -15.76
N SER A 18 -14.61 -17.77 -16.61
CA SER A 18 -15.11 -17.76 -17.99
C SER A 18 -16.58 -18.17 -18.05
N SER A 19 -16.99 -19.17 -17.27
CA SER A 19 -18.31 -19.77 -17.37
C SER A 19 -19.41 -19.01 -16.62
N ILE A 20 -19.06 -18.29 -15.53
CA ILE A 20 -20.06 -17.66 -14.65
C ILE A 20 -19.80 -16.16 -14.52
N PHE A 21 -18.57 -15.74 -14.22
CA PHE A 21 -18.28 -14.34 -13.93
C PHE A 21 -18.39 -13.42 -15.16
N ARG A 22 -17.78 -13.80 -16.29
CA ARG A 22 -17.85 -13.03 -17.55
C ARG A 22 -19.28 -12.83 -18.07
N PRO A 23 -20.13 -13.88 -18.19
CA PRO A 23 -21.51 -13.70 -18.66
C PRO A 23 -22.36 -12.90 -17.68
N ALA A 24 -22.21 -13.12 -16.37
CA ALA A 24 -22.92 -12.32 -15.37
C ALA A 24 -22.52 -10.83 -15.42
N LYS A 25 -21.23 -10.53 -15.62
CA LYS A 25 -20.74 -9.16 -15.79
C LYS A 25 -21.28 -8.52 -17.07
N ALA A 26 -21.28 -9.25 -18.19
CA ALA A 26 -21.82 -8.76 -19.45
C ALA A 26 -23.34 -8.45 -19.37
N ALA A 27 -24.09 -9.23 -18.59
CA ALA A 27 -25.51 -8.96 -18.34
C ALA A 27 -25.76 -7.73 -17.46
N LEU A 28 -24.74 -7.23 -16.76
CA LEU A 28 -24.84 -6.05 -15.88
C LEU A 28 -24.23 -4.79 -16.52
N THR A 29 -23.36 -4.94 -17.52
CA THR A 29 -22.78 -3.81 -18.25
C THR A 29 -23.85 -3.11 -19.08
N GLY A 30 -24.10 -1.83 -18.77
CA GLY A 30 -25.10 -1.00 -19.46
C GLY A 30 -26.43 -0.83 -18.70
N HIS A 31 -26.65 -1.57 -17.61
CA HIS A 31 -27.82 -1.36 -16.76
C HIS A 31 -27.65 -0.16 -15.83
N ARG A 32 -28.51 0.86 -16.02
CA ARG A 32 -28.60 2.01 -15.11
C ARG A 32 -29.42 1.61 -13.88
N ILE A 33 -28.79 1.62 -12.72
CA ILE A 33 -29.44 1.31 -11.44
C ILE A 33 -30.07 2.60 -10.91
N GLY A 34 -31.39 2.73 -10.98
CA GLY A 34 -32.11 3.92 -10.53
C GLY A 34 -32.30 4.01 -9.01
N THR A 35 -32.32 2.87 -8.29
CA THR A 35 -32.50 2.84 -6.83
C THR A 35 -31.60 1.81 -6.15
N LEU A 36 -31.24 2.06 -4.89
CA LEU A 36 -30.33 1.23 -4.09
C LEU A 36 -30.79 -0.24 -3.94
N LYS A 37 -32.10 -0.52 -4.06
CA LYS A 37 -32.67 -1.87 -3.91
C LYS A 37 -32.65 -2.69 -5.21
N GLU A 38 -32.62 -2.03 -6.37
CA GLU A 38 -32.72 -2.71 -7.66
C GLU A 38 -31.38 -3.27 -8.13
N GLY A 39 -30.27 -2.61 -7.80
CA GLY A 39 -28.91 -3.11 -8.12
C GLY A 39 -28.61 -4.50 -7.53
N PRO A 40 -28.84 -4.72 -6.22
CA PRO A 40 -28.64 -6.02 -5.61
C PRO A 40 -29.57 -7.11 -6.18
N LYS A 41 -30.83 -6.80 -6.48
CA LYS A 41 -31.76 -7.77 -7.06
C LYS A 41 -31.36 -8.19 -8.48
N LEU A 42 -31.00 -7.21 -9.30
CA LEU A 42 -30.55 -7.41 -10.68
C LEU A 42 -29.27 -8.26 -10.74
N SER A 43 -28.28 -7.94 -9.91
CA SER A 43 -27.04 -8.72 -9.83
C SER A 43 -27.27 -10.17 -9.38
N LEU A 44 -28.19 -10.37 -8.44
CA LEU A 44 -28.58 -11.71 -8.00
C LEU A 44 -29.30 -12.49 -9.11
N ALA A 45 -30.19 -11.83 -9.87
CA ALA A 45 -30.87 -12.43 -11.01
C ALA A 45 -29.89 -12.86 -12.12
N ALA A 46 -28.97 -11.97 -12.51
CA ALA A 46 -27.94 -12.25 -13.51
C ALA A 46 -27.01 -13.40 -13.08
N ALA A 47 -26.59 -13.41 -11.82
CA ALA A 47 -25.78 -14.50 -11.27
C ALA A 47 -26.52 -15.84 -11.29
N ARG A 48 -27.82 -15.86 -10.93
CA ARG A 48 -28.66 -17.07 -11.00
C ARG A 48 -28.82 -17.59 -12.41
N ALA A 49 -29.02 -16.70 -13.39
CA ALA A 49 -29.13 -17.08 -14.80
C ALA A 49 -27.83 -17.73 -15.31
N ALA A 50 -26.66 -17.14 -14.99
CA ALA A 50 -25.36 -17.69 -15.35
C ALA A 50 -25.05 -19.04 -14.66
N ILE A 51 -25.54 -19.26 -13.44
CA ILE A 51 -25.38 -20.55 -12.75
C ILE A 51 -26.33 -21.61 -13.33
N LYS A 52 -27.53 -21.20 -13.76
CA LYS A 52 -28.52 -22.09 -14.38
C LYS A 52 -28.03 -22.65 -15.71
N SER A 53 -27.37 -21.85 -16.55
CA SER A 53 -26.80 -22.31 -17.83
C SER A 53 -25.66 -23.32 -17.66
N VAL A 54 -24.91 -23.25 -16.56
CA VAL A 54 -23.81 -24.18 -16.23
C VAL A 54 -24.31 -25.45 -15.53
N GLY A 55 -25.60 -25.55 -15.21
CA GLY A 55 -26.20 -26.73 -14.57
C GLY A 55 -25.84 -26.88 -13.09
N GLY A 56 -25.66 -25.77 -12.37
CA GLY A 56 -25.40 -25.77 -10.93
C GLY A 56 -26.56 -26.32 -10.09
N ARG A 57 -26.29 -26.69 -8.83
CA ARG A 57 -27.33 -27.15 -7.87
C ARG A 57 -28.36 -26.03 -7.67
N LYS A 58 -29.62 -26.31 -8.07
CA LYS A 58 -30.75 -25.35 -8.00
C LYS A 58 -31.27 -25.14 -6.58
N ASN A 59 -31.04 -26.11 -5.70
CA ASN A 59 -31.47 -26.10 -4.31
C ASN A 59 -30.25 -26.17 -3.40
N VAL A 60 -29.82 -25.01 -2.88
CA VAL A 60 -28.81 -24.91 -1.82
C VAL A 60 -29.59 -24.66 -0.54
N GLN A 61 -29.47 -25.56 0.44
CA GLN A 61 -30.03 -25.31 1.77
C GLN A 61 -29.41 -24.01 2.29
N ARG A 62 -30.24 -22.95 2.36
CA ARG A 62 -29.83 -21.69 2.98
C ARG A 62 -29.72 -21.96 4.48
N PRO A 63 -28.62 -21.58 5.15
CA PRO A 63 -28.55 -21.69 6.60
C PRO A 63 -29.77 -20.96 7.19
N ARG A 64 -30.42 -21.61 8.16
CA ARG A 64 -31.62 -21.09 8.82
C ARG A 64 -31.26 -19.73 9.45
N ILE A 65 -31.80 -18.65 8.91
CA ILE A 65 -31.64 -17.31 9.49
C ILE A 65 -32.56 -17.26 10.70
N ILE A 66 -32.00 -17.34 11.89
CA ILE A 66 -32.74 -17.14 13.14
C ILE A 66 -33.16 -15.66 13.15
N PRO A 67 -34.46 -15.33 13.19
CA PRO A 67 -34.89 -13.95 13.32
C PRO A 67 -34.45 -13.46 14.69
N LEU A 68 -33.41 -12.63 14.73
CA LEU A 68 -33.02 -11.92 15.94
C LEU A 68 -34.14 -10.91 16.27
N PRO A 69 -34.66 -10.90 17.51
CA PRO A 69 -35.69 -9.96 17.91
C PRO A 69 -35.17 -8.53 17.75
N LYS A 70 -35.89 -7.71 16.98
CA LYS A 70 -35.61 -6.29 16.81
C LYS A 70 -36.22 -5.50 17.96
N THR A 71 -35.69 -5.68 19.16
CA THR A 71 -36.17 -4.97 20.34
C THR A 71 -35.01 -4.62 21.26
N GLY A 72 -34.63 -3.34 21.22
CA GLY A 72 -34.20 -2.56 22.39
C GLY A 72 -32.89 -2.94 23.05
N GLY A 73 -31.78 -2.41 22.52
CA GLY A 73 -30.52 -2.32 23.26
C GLY A 73 -29.55 -1.43 22.51
N PHE A 74 -28.75 -0.64 23.22
CA PHE A 74 -27.70 0.24 22.67
C PHE A 74 -26.48 -0.55 22.15
N LEU A 75 -26.36 -1.82 22.55
CA LEU A 75 -25.27 -2.74 22.21
C LEU A 75 -24.98 -2.95 20.70
N PRO A 76 -25.98 -3.16 19.82
CA PRO A 76 -25.74 -3.33 18.39
C PRO A 76 -25.33 -2.03 17.69
N PHE A 77 -25.53 -0.85 18.29
CA PHE A 77 -24.98 0.42 17.81
C PHE A 77 -23.56 0.66 18.33
N LEU A 78 -23.26 0.19 19.54
CA LEU A 78 -22.00 0.44 20.21
C LEU A 78 -20.84 -0.36 19.60
N ILE A 79 -21.08 -1.60 19.19
CA ILE A 79 -20.05 -2.47 18.59
C ILE A 79 -19.52 -1.89 17.25
N PRO A 80 -20.37 -1.49 16.29
CA PRO A 80 -19.90 -0.83 15.06
C PRO A 80 -19.27 0.54 15.31
N LEU A 81 -19.75 1.30 16.30
CA LEU A 81 -19.25 2.63 16.61
C LEU A 81 -17.83 2.59 17.19
N PHE A 82 -17.55 1.72 18.17
CA PHE A 82 -16.20 1.56 18.71
C PHE A 82 -15.25 0.91 17.69
N ALA A 83 -15.73 -0.03 16.88
CA ALA A 83 -14.94 -0.57 15.78
C ALA A 83 -14.57 0.52 14.76
N GLY A 84 -15.53 1.39 14.41
CA GLY A 84 -15.32 2.51 13.50
C GLY A 84 -14.38 3.58 14.07
N LEU A 85 -14.56 3.98 15.34
CA LEU A 85 -13.71 4.96 16.02
C LEU A 85 -12.29 4.43 16.24
N GLY A 86 -12.12 3.17 16.62
CA GLY A 86 -10.79 2.55 16.76
C GLY A 86 -10.05 2.48 15.43
N ALA A 87 -10.75 2.11 14.35
CA ALA A 87 -10.18 2.11 13.00
C ALA A 87 -9.82 3.54 12.53
N LEU A 88 -10.67 4.52 12.79
CA LEU A 88 -10.43 5.92 12.41
C LEU A 88 -9.27 6.54 13.22
N GLY A 89 -9.19 6.25 14.53
CA GLY A 89 -8.07 6.66 15.38
C GLY A 89 -6.75 6.01 14.95
N GLY A 90 -6.77 4.72 14.59
CA GLY A 90 -5.61 4.01 14.04
C GLY A 90 -5.17 4.57 12.68
N LEU A 91 -6.12 4.98 11.83
CA LEU A 91 -5.82 5.57 10.51
C LEU A 91 -5.27 7.00 10.66
N ALA A 92 -5.85 7.82 11.54
CA ALA A 92 -5.33 9.16 11.85
C ALA A 92 -3.91 9.10 12.44
N GLY A 93 -3.67 8.20 13.40
CA GLY A 93 -2.33 7.97 13.96
C GLY A 93 -1.35 7.40 12.94
N GLY A 94 -1.80 6.45 12.11
CA GLY A 94 -0.97 5.84 11.06
C GLY A 94 -0.55 6.83 9.97
N ALA A 95 -1.47 7.68 9.51
CA ALA A 95 -1.18 8.69 8.50
C ALA A 95 -0.25 9.79 9.03
N ALA A 96 -0.45 10.23 10.27
CA ALA A 96 0.44 11.19 10.93
C ALA A 96 1.86 10.64 11.08
N GLY A 97 2.00 9.37 11.47
CA GLY A 97 3.29 8.69 11.56
C GLY A 97 4.01 8.59 10.21
N ILE A 98 3.28 8.27 9.14
CA ILE A 98 3.84 8.21 7.78
C ILE A 98 4.29 9.60 7.30
N ALA A 99 3.47 10.64 7.50
CA ALA A 99 3.82 12.00 7.11
C ALA A 99 5.06 12.51 7.86
N GLN A 100 5.15 12.23 9.16
CA GLN A 100 6.32 12.60 9.96
C GLN A 100 7.58 11.85 9.51
N ALA A 101 7.47 10.56 9.18
CA ALA A 101 8.59 9.76 8.68
C ALA A 101 9.10 10.29 7.32
N VAL A 102 8.19 10.63 6.40
CA VAL A 102 8.55 11.20 5.09
C VAL A 102 9.23 12.56 5.26
N ASN A 103 8.71 13.41 6.15
CA ASN A 103 9.31 14.72 6.40
C ASN A 103 10.71 14.61 7.04
N LYS A 104 10.90 13.69 8.00
CA LYS A 104 12.21 13.40 8.58
C LYS A 104 13.19 12.85 7.55
N ALA A 105 12.75 11.96 6.66
CA ALA A 105 13.59 11.43 5.58
C ALA A 105 14.03 12.53 4.60
N LYS A 106 13.11 13.41 4.20
CA LYS A 106 13.43 14.56 3.33
C LYS A 106 14.40 15.54 4.01
N ALA A 107 14.23 15.80 5.30
CA ALA A 107 15.14 16.67 6.06
C ALA A 107 16.55 16.08 6.16
N ALA A 108 16.66 14.78 6.48
CA ALA A 108 17.93 14.07 6.52
C ALA A 108 18.64 14.08 5.15
N GLN A 109 17.90 13.86 4.07
CA GLN A 109 18.46 13.89 2.71
C GLN A 109 19.00 15.28 2.34
N LYS A 110 18.31 16.35 2.72
CA LYS A 110 18.80 17.73 2.52
C LYS A 110 20.09 17.98 3.28
N GLY A 111 20.16 17.54 4.55
CA GLY A 111 21.38 17.65 5.36
C GLY A 111 22.57 16.92 4.73
N LEU A 112 22.37 15.70 4.23
CA LEU A 112 23.43 14.95 3.55
C LEU A 112 23.93 15.65 2.28
N VAL A 113 23.03 16.19 1.47
CA VAL A 113 23.39 16.94 0.26
C VAL A 113 24.16 18.21 0.61
N GLU A 114 23.76 18.90 1.67
CA GLU A 114 24.44 20.10 2.15
C GLU A 114 25.83 19.78 2.72
N SER A 115 25.95 18.72 3.53
CA SER A 115 27.26 18.23 3.99
C SER A 115 28.16 17.82 2.82
N GLN A 116 27.63 17.20 1.77
CA GLN A 116 28.43 16.88 0.58
C GLN A 116 28.89 18.13 -0.17
N ARG A 117 28.05 19.16 -0.28
CA ARG A 117 28.44 20.44 -0.89
C ARG A 117 29.51 21.14 -0.05
N HIS A 118 29.32 21.18 1.26
CA HIS A 118 30.27 21.76 2.21
C HIS A 118 31.63 21.03 2.17
N ASN A 119 31.63 19.70 2.15
CA ASN A 119 32.86 18.92 2.07
C ASN A 119 33.61 19.18 0.76
N LYS A 120 32.89 19.27 -0.37
CA LYS A 120 33.49 19.63 -1.66
C LYS A 120 34.09 21.05 -1.66
N THR A 121 33.47 22.01 -0.97
CA THR A 121 34.06 23.35 -0.83
C THR A 121 35.32 23.34 0.03
N MET A 122 35.32 22.58 1.13
CA MET A 122 36.51 22.43 1.99
C MET A 122 37.64 21.70 1.27
N GLU A 123 37.34 20.65 0.51
CA GLU A 123 38.32 19.97 -0.34
C GLU A 123 38.87 20.89 -1.43
N ALA A 124 38.04 21.73 -2.06
CA ALA A 124 38.48 22.69 -3.07
C ALA A 124 39.39 23.80 -2.50
N ILE A 125 39.14 24.23 -1.25
CA ILE A 125 39.98 25.17 -0.50
C ILE A 125 41.30 24.49 -0.08
N ALA A 126 41.22 23.28 0.46
CA ALA A 126 42.40 22.51 0.89
C ALA A 126 43.31 22.11 -0.28
N LEU A 127 42.74 21.82 -1.45
CA LEU A 127 43.48 21.53 -2.69
C LEU A 127 43.93 22.80 -3.43
N GLY A 128 43.69 24.00 -2.88
CA GLY A 128 44.21 25.26 -3.40
C GLY A 128 43.61 25.72 -4.74
N LYS A 129 42.46 25.19 -5.16
CA LYS A 129 41.86 25.50 -6.48
C LYS A 129 41.07 26.81 -6.52
N LYS A 130 40.65 27.34 -5.37
CA LYS A 130 40.28 28.76 -5.20
C LYS A 130 41.49 29.43 -4.56
N GLY A 131 42.22 30.21 -5.35
CA GLY A 131 43.51 30.80 -5.01
C GLY A 131 43.51 31.43 -3.62
N ASP A 132 44.18 30.74 -2.71
CA ASP A 132 45.22 31.24 -1.81
C ASP A 132 45.53 30.06 -0.89
N GLY A 133 46.20 29.05 -1.44
CA GLY A 133 46.99 28.17 -0.58
C GLY A 133 47.93 29.06 0.22
N LEU A 134 48.11 28.77 1.51
CA LEU A 134 48.86 29.60 2.46
C LEU A 134 50.24 29.95 1.87
N TYR A 135 50.33 31.06 1.14
CA TYR A 135 51.55 31.52 0.52
C TYR A 135 52.32 32.22 1.62
N LEU A 136 53.00 31.41 2.44
CA LEU A 136 54.00 31.88 3.36
C LEU A 136 55.12 32.46 2.51
N ARG A 137 55.07 33.78 2.29
CA ARG A 137 56.18 34.54 1.72
C ARG A 137 57.45 34.11 2.46
N PRO A 138 58.44 33.51 1.78
CA PRO A 138 59.64 33.06 2.46
C PRO A 138 60.29 34.29 3.10
N TYR A 139 60.18 34.38 4.43
CA TYR A 139 60.82 35.43 5.18
C TYR A 139 62.32 35.16 5.08
N ARG A 140 63.07 36.18 4.67
CA ARG A 140 64.53 36.06 4.53
C ARG A 140 65.08 35.75 5.92
N GLN A 141 65.54 34.51 6.10
CA GLN A 141 66.17 33.96 7.30
C GLN A 141 65.19 33.61 8.43
N GLY A 142 64.58 32.42 8.35
CA GLY A 142 63.90 31.78 9.48
C GLY A 142 63.94 30.26 9.34
N MET A 143 64.27 29.55 10.42
CA MET A 143 64.30 28.09 10.47
C MET A 143 62.88 27.53 10.29
N GLY A 144 62.58 27.02 9.10
CA GLY A 144 61.29 26.40 8.79
C GLY A 144 61.10 25.07 9.50
N LEU A 145 59.85 24.77 9.88
CA LEU A 145 59.46 23.50 10.49
C LEU A 145 59.56 22.36 9.45
N PHE A 146 60.58 21.52 9.55
CA PHE A 146 60.68 20.29 8.78
C PHE A 146 59.88 19.18 9.45
N LEU A 147 58.70 18.88 8.93
CA LEU A 147 57.94 17.69 9.33
C LEU A 147 58.52 16.47 8.61
N LYS A 148 58.92 15.46 9.39
CA LYS A 148 59.43 14.19 8.88
C LYS A 148 58.27 13.40 8.26
N PRO A 149 58.41 12.85 7.04
CA PRO A 149 57.35 12.04 6.45
C PRO A 149 57.09 10.80 7.31
N ALA A 150 55.81 10.50 7.54
CA ALA A 150 55.39 9.31 8.27
C ALA A 150 55.82 8.07 7.48
N LYS A 151 56.38 7.08 8.19
CA LYS A 151 56.70 5.77 7.61
C LYS A 151 55.38 5.05 7.33
N ASN A 152 55.18 4.64 6.09
CA ASN A 152 54.07 3.76 5.73
C ASN A 152 54.33 2.40 6.37
N CYS A 153 53.45 1.99 7.31
CA CYS A 153 53.34 0.62 7.81
C CYS A 153 52.14 -0.05 7.15
#